data_AF-A0ABD2PY27-F1
#
_entry.id   AF-A0ABD2PY27-F1
#
_cell.length_a   1.000
_cell.length_b   1.000
_cell.length_c   1.000
_cell.angle_alpha   90.00
_cell.angle_beta   90.00
_cell.angle_gamma   90.00
#
_symmetry.space_group_name_H-M   'P 1'
#
loop_
_entity.id
_entity.type
_entity.pdbx_description
1 polymer ?
#
loop_
_entity_poly.entity_id
_entity_poly.type
_entity_poly.pdbx_seq_one_letter_code
_entity_poly.pdbx_strand_id
1 'polypeptide(L)'
;MAETKEDVKVKLKTVRRLEKETLREYLQLEKPSAQAELQEVEYLPHGAERLRQRHLARCAEQVHFFDDMCDHMKVIVKLNLPLTLEERNLLVFAYKNLIDKYRVVLARLKFQMDKDKQADQLPHDYHQASESYHYAIWGRMKAICMEMIEICEKHSIYDSTEGQVFFLKTKADFLRYLCEVDTDEEQIHKNARESVYCYVKAKALAEEELRPSHPVRLGVATNLSKFWFEVVDDFHQASIVAFNAFKEAVADFSNLEFHHAVNTLHILKILRNNILLWTRDPLELAQENSQERKKKKRASATAPKKKQMQTKTKLKESSKFFQLARKRIERQELRAKEQGGADEDDEWEDVVEEVKKKDLR
;
A
#
# COMPACT_ATOMS: atom_id res chain seq x y z
N MET A 1 -23.28 7.05 -17.96
CA MET A 1 -23.99 8.21 -17.37
C MET A 1 -23.04 8.89 -16.39
N ALA A 2 -22.69 10.15 -16.62
CA ALA A 2 -21.76 10.87 -15.76
C ALA A 2 -22.48 11.35 -14.50
N GLU A 3 -22.17 10.77 -13.33
CA GLU A 3 -22.61 11.30 -12.04
C GLU A 3 -21.99 12.67 -11.82
N THR A 4 -22.79 13.63 -11.37
CA THR A 4 -22.34 15.02 -11.19
C THR A 4 -21.50 15.16 -9.92
N LYS A 5 -20.65 16.19 -9.84
CA LYS A 5 -19.90 16.54 -8.63
C LYS A 5 -20.80 16.67 -7.38
N GLU A 6 -22.07 17.00 -7.58
CA GLU A 6 -23.04 17.17 -6.49
C GLU A 6 -23.54 15.81 -5.97
N ASP A 7 -23.73 14.83 -6.86
CA ASP A 7 -24.08 13.44 -6.48
C ASP A 7 -22.99 12.80 -5.62
N VAL A 8 -21.73 13.06 -5.96
CA VAL A 8 -20.56 12.60 -5.17
C VAL A 8 -20.59 13.23 -3.77
N LYS A 9 -20.84 14.54 -3.66
CA LYS A 9 -20.91 15.22 -2.34
C LYS A 9 -22.04 14.68 -1.46
N VAL A 10 -23.20 14.37 -2.04
CA VAL A 10 -24.34 13.80 -1.29
C VAL A 10 -23.97 12.43 -0.73
N LYS A 11 -23.41 11.54 -1.56
CA LYS A 11 -22.94 10.21 -1.11
C LYS A 11 -21.89 10.33 0.01
N LEU A 12 -20.96 11.28 -0.10
CA LEU A 12 -19.95 11.52 0.95
C LEU A 12 -20.55 12.02 2.28
N LYS A 13 -21.66 12.77 2.26
CA LYS A 13 -22.36 13.20 3.48
C LYS A 13 -23.09 12.04 4.15
N THR A 14 -23.73 11.17 3.38
CA THR A 14 -24.41 9.96 3.89
C THR A 14 -23.42 9.03 4.58
N VAL A 15 -22.24 8.84 3.99
CA VAL A 15 -21.15 8.04 4.58
C VAL A 15 -20.72 8.59 5.93
N ARG A 16 -20.57 9.91 6.08
CA ARG A 16 -20.21 10.53 7.37
C ARG A 16 -21.28 10.34 8.45
N ARG A 17 -22.55 10.17 8.07
CA ARG A 17 -23.64 9.88 9.00
C ARG A 17 -23.52 8.42 9.47
N LEU A 18 -23.43 7.49 8.53
CA LEU A 18 -23.29 6.06 8.81
C LEU A 18 -22.02 5.76 9.62
N GLU A 19 -20.89 6.40 9.29
CA GLU A 19 -19.64 6.35 10.08
C GLU A 19 -19.86 6.65 11.56
N LYS A 20 -20.71 7.64 11.89
CA LYS A 20 -20.97 8.04 13.29
C LYS A 20 -21.92 7.09 14.01
N GLU A 21 -22.87 6.51 13.28
CA GLU A 21 -23.86 5.59 13.83
C GLU A 21 -23.20 4.24 14.15
N THR A 22 -22.48 3.66 13.19
CA THR A 22 -21.78 2.37 13.38
C THR A 22 -20.68 2.43 14.44
N LEU A 23 -19.94 3.54 14.54
CA LEU A 23 -18.89 3.70 15.55
C LEU A 23 -19.47 3.78 16.99
N ARG A 24 -20.69 4.29 17.14
CA ARG A 24 -21.37 4.34 18.46
C ARG A 24 -21.81 2.96 18.91
N GLU A 25 -22.38 2.16 18.00
CA GLU A 25 -22.75 0.77 18.29
C GLU A 25 -21.52 -0.10 18.59
N TYR A 26 -20.42 0.11 17.87
CA TYR A 26 -19.15 -0.58 18.10
C TYR A 26 -18.56 -0.37 19.51
N LEU A 27 -18.66 0.84 20.05
CA LEU A 27 -18.15 1.15 21.39
C LEU A 27 -18.97 0.53 22.53
N GLN A 28 -20.14 -0.06 22.22
CA GLN A 28 -21.08 -0.59 23.21
C GLN A 28 -21.08 -2.12 23.32
N LEU A 29 -20.30 -2.83 22.50
CA LEU A 29 -20.30 -4.29 22.46
C LEU A 29 -19.09 -4.90 23.20
N GLU A 30 -19.36 -5.94 24.00
CA GLU A 30 -18.35 -6.70 24.73
C GLU A 30 -17.52 -7.57 23.77
N LYS A 31 -16.19 -7.59 23.95
CA LYS A 31 -15.27 -8.41 23.16
C LYS A 31 -15.27 -9.86 23.66
N PRO A 32 -15.11 -10.86 22.79
CA PRO A 32 -14.94 -12.25 23.21
C PRO A 32 -13.73 -12.41 24.15
N SER A 33 -13.85 -13.36 25.08
CA SER A 33 -12.83 -13.63 26.12
C SER A 33 -11.54 -14.16 25.50
N ALA A 34 -10.42 -13.51 25.79
CA ALA A 34 -9.06 -13.94 25.41
C ALA A 34 -8.70 -15.37 25.86
N GLN A 35 -9.44 -15.94 26.82
CA GLN A 35 -9.21 -17.29 27.34
C GLN A 35 -9.69 -18.39 26.38
N ALA A 36 -10.72 -18.14 25.56
CA ALA A 36 -11.25 -19.14 24.64
C ALA A 36 -10.29 -19.40 23.45
N GLU A 37 -9.67 -18.35 22.91
CA GLU A 37 -8.69 -18.45 21.82
C GLU A 37 -7.37 -19.12 22.25
N LEU A 38 -7.02 -19.06 23.54
CA LEU A 38 -5.81 -19.67 24.08
C LEU A 38 -5.93 -21.20 24.16
N GLN A 39 -7.13 -21.73 24.44
CA GLN A 39 -7.36 -23.17 24.61
C GLN A 39 -7.28 -23.95 23.30
N GLU A 40 -7.71 -23.41 22.16
CA GLU A 40 -7.65 -24.12 20.86
C GLU A 40 -6.22 -24.28 20.33
N VAL A 41 -5.32 -23.34 20.63
CA VAL A 41 -3.97 -23.30 20.04
C VAL A 41 -2.96 -24.18 20.79
N GLU A 42 -3.24 -24.50 22.06
CA GLU A 42 -2.36 -25.32 22.91
C GLU A 42 -2.29 -26.80 22.48
N TYR A 43 -3.33 -27.32 21.80
CA TYR A 43 -3.44 -28.73 21.40
C TYR A 43 -2.73 -29.09 20.08
N LEU A 44 -2.14 -28.12 19.37
CA LEU A 44 -1.45 -28.37 18.09
C LEU A 44 0.04 -28.71 18.30
N PRO A 45 0.66 -29.55 17.44
CA PRO A 45 2.11 -29.73 17.41
C PRO A 45 2.80 -28.37 17.23
N HIS A 46 3.75 -28.03 18.09
CA HIS A 46 4.42 -26.71 18.15
C HIS A 46 3.52 -25.53 18.60
N GLY A 47 2.31 -25.80 19.12
CA GLY A 47 1.34 -24.79 19.57
C GLY A 47 1.90 -23.85 20.62
N ALA A 48 2.63 -24.36 21.61
CA ALA A 48 3.27 -23.56 22.65
C ALA A 48 4.32 -22.58 22.09
N GLU A 49 5.14 -23.03 21.13
CA GLU A 49 6.14 -22.17 20.50
C GLU A 49 5.48 -21.13 19.58
N ARG A 50 4.49 -21.52 18.79
CA ARG A 50 3.69 -20.61 17.95
C ARG A 50 3.03 -19.51 18.78
N LEU A 51 2.43 -19.87 19.92
CA LEU A 51 1.83 -18.94 20.87
C LEU A 51 2.85 -17.97 21.45
N ARG A 52 4.01 -18.50 21.88
CA ARG A 52 5.10 -17.68 22.42
C ARG A 52 5.61 -16.67 21.39
N GLN A 53 5.89 -17.11 20.17
CA GLN A 53 6.36 -16.24 19.10
C GLN A 53 5.34 -15.17 18.74
N ARG A 54 4.05 -15.51 18.71
CA ARG A 54 2.96 -14.54 18.48
C ARG A 54 2.88 -13.51 19.61
N HIS A 55 3.01 -13.93 20.87
CA HIS A 55 3.07 -13.01 22.00
C HIS A 55 4.26 -12.04 21.89
N LEU A 56 5.45 -12.56 21.57
CA LEU A 56 6.64 -11.73 21.38
C LEU A 56 6.50 -10.76 20.21
N ALA A 57 5.89 -11.19 19.09
CA ALA A 57 5.59 -10.30 17.96
C ALA A 57 4.65 -9.15 18.37
N ARG A 58 3.62 -9.41 19.20
CA ARG A 58 2.76 -8.35 19.77
C ARG A 58 3.54 -7.41 20.70
N CYS A 59 4.46 -7.93 21.51
CA CYS A 59 5.32 -7.09 22.35
C CYS A 59 6.23 -6.19 21.49
N ALA A 60 6.85 -6.75 20.44
CA ALA A 60 7.68 -6.02 19.49
C ALA A 60 6.88 -4.94 18.74
N GLU A 61 5.63 -5.21 18.39
CA GLU A 61 4.69 -4.23 17.81
C GLU A 61 4.50 -3.01 18.73
N GLN A 62 4.25 -3.25 20.03
CA GLN A 62 3.99 -2.20 21.03
C GLN A 62 5.18 -1.27 21.23
N VAL A 63 6.40 -1.79 21.12
CA VAL A 63 7.63 -1.01 21.22
C VAL A 63 8.16 -0.51 19.87
N HIS A 64 7.41 -0.77 18.78
CA HIS A 64 7.78 -0.41 17.41
C HIS A 64 9.13 -0.96 16.94
N PHE A 65 9.52 -2.15 17.41
CA PHE A 65 10.77 -2.81 17.05
C PHE A 65 10.51 -3.85 15.95
N PHE A 66 10.24 -3.36 14.74
CA PHE A 66 9.74 -4.16 13.63
C PHE A 66 10.74 -5.18 13.07
N ASP A 67 12.04 -4.93 13.21
CA ASP A 67 13.08 -5.88 12.82
C ASP A 67 12.91 -7.21 13.60
N ASP A 68 12.77 -7.13 14.93
CA ASP A 68 12.53 -8.29 15.82
C ASP A 68 11.13 -8.89 15.67
N MET A 69 10.13 -8.04 15.41
CA MET A 69 8.79 -8.51 15.07
C MET A 69 8.80 -9.40 13.83
N CYS A 70 9.58 -9.06 12.79
CA CYS A 70 9.74 -9.90 11.61
C CYS A 70 10.38 -11.24 11.98
N ASP A 71 11.42 -11.24 12.82
CA ASP A 71 12.12 -12.46 13.23
C ASP A 71 11.18 -13.44 13.97
N HIS A 72 10.34 -12.94 14.89
CA HIS A 72 9.31 -13.75 15.54
C HIS A 72 8.28 -14.31 14.55
N MET A 73 7.80 -13.49 13.62
CA MET A 73 6.84 -13.94 12.61
C MET A 73 7.46 -14.96 11.64
N LYS A 74 8.76 -14.86 11.32
CA LYS A 74 9.48 -15.87 10.53
C LYS A 74 9.50 -17.23 11.22
N VAL A 75 9.63 -17.27 12.54
CA VAL A 75 9.57 -18.55 13.28
C VAL A 75 8.20 -19.20 13.10
N ILE A 76 7.12 -18.42 13.20
CA ILE A 76 5.74 -18.91 12.97
C ILE A 76 5.55 -19.43 11.55
N VAL A 77 6.00 -18.66 10.54
CA VAL A 77 5.95 -19.04 9.12
C VAL A 77 6.68 -20.36 8.87
N LYS A 78 7.87 -20.55 9.47
CA LYS A 78 8.68 -21.77 9.34
C LYS A 78 8.03 -23.04 9.90
N LEU A 79 6.98 -22.92 10.71
CA LEU A 79 6.20 -24.07 11.17
C LEU A 79 5.38 -24.71 10.03
N ASN A 80 5.25 -24.05 8.87
CA ASN A 80 4.51 -24.51 7.70
C ASN A 80 3.04 -24.90 8.01
N LEU A 81 2.44 -24.19 8.96
CA LEU A 81 1.01 -24.32 9.29
C LEU A 81 0.22 -23.17 8.65
N PRO A 82 -1.08 -23.37 8.35
CA PRO A 82 -1.96 -22.27 7.94
C PRO A 82 -1.93 -21.15 8.98
N LEU A 83 -1.67 -19.93 8.53
CA LEU A 83 -1.61 -18.76 9.41
C LEU A 83 -3.03 -18.32 9.79
N THR A 84 -3.23 -17.93 11.05
CA THR A 84 -4.50 -17.32 11.46
C THR A 84 -4.64 -15.92 10.87
N LEU A 85 -5.86 -15.38 10.83
CA LEU A 85 -6.10 -14.00 10.39
C LEU A 85 -5.22 -13.00 11.15
N GLU A 86 -5.06 -13.21 12.46
CA GLU A 86 -4.18 -12.38 13.27
C GLU A 86 -2.71 -12.49 12.85
N GLU A 87 -2.19 -13.71 12.69
CA GLU A 87 -0.79 -13.91 12.31
C GLU A 87 -0.50 -13.36 10.92
N ARG A 88 -1.42 -13.49 9.97
CA ARG A 88 -1.34 -12.84 8.66
C ARG A 88 -1.20 -11.33 8.80
N ASN A 89 -2.03 -10.72 9.65
CA ASN A 89 -1.99 -9.28 9.90
C ASN A 89 -0.69 -8.84 10.57
N LEU A 90 -0.22 -9.56 11.60
CA LEU A 90 1.05 -9.28 12.29
C LEU A 90 2.23 -9.39 11.33
N LEU A 91 2.26 -10.44 10.50
CA LEU A 91 3.31 -10.67 9.50
C LEU A 91 3.40 -9.48 8.53
N VAL A 92 2.29 -9.14 7.87
CA VAL A 92 2.29 -8.05 6.89
C VAL A 92 2.57 -6.70 7.55
N PHE A 93 2.08 -6.49 8.78
CA PHE A 93 2.35 -5.26 9.52
C PHE A 93 3.84 -5.11 9.85
N ALA A 94 4.51 -6.17 10.31
CA ALA A 94 5.93 -6.17 10.61
C ALA A 94 6.77 -5.81 9.38
N TYR A 95 6.58 -6.54 8.29
CA TYR A 95 7.34 -6.34 7.05
C TYR A 95 7.07 -4.99 6.40
N LYS A 96 5.81 -4.54 6.38
CA LYS A 96 5.45 -3.21 5.85
C LYS A 96 6.18 -2.10 6.60
N ASN A 97 6.15 -2.12 7.94
CA ASN A 97 6.81 -1.07 8.73
C ASN A 97 8.34 -1.13 8.59
N LEU A 98 8.90 -2.33 8.45
CA LEU A 98 10.31 -2.50 8.16
C LEU A 98 10.69 -1.90 6.79
N ILE A 99 9.92 -2.20 5.73
CA ILE A 99 10.13 -1.62 4.40
C ILE A 99 9.95 -0.10 4.41
N ASP A 100 8.94 0.43 5.10
CA ASP A 100 8.70 1.87 5.16
C ASP A 100 9.89 2.63 5.80
N LYS A 101 10.60 2.01 6.77
CA LYS A 101 11.87 2.53 7.31
C LYS A 101 12.94 2.62 6.21
N TYR A 102 13.14 1.56 5.42
CA TYR A 102 14.11 1.56 4.32
C TYR A 102 13.76 2.55 3.20
N ARG A 103 12.49 2.65 2.81
CA ARG A 103 12.00 3.60 1.80
C ARG A 103 12.33 5.05 2.18
N VAL A 104 12.11 5.42 3.44
CA VAL A 104 12.44 6.76 3.95
C VAL A 104 13.97 7.00 3.96
N VAL A 105 14.75 6.00 4.35
CA VAL A 105 16.22 6.10 4.37
C VAL A 105 16.79 6.28 2.96
N LEU A 106 16.36 5.44 2.01
CA LEU A 106 16.80 5.51 0.62
C LEU A 106 16.44 6.84 -0.04
N ALA A 107 15.20 7.30 0.12
CA ALA A 107 14.76 8.59 -0.42
C ALA A 107 15.60 9.76 0.12
N ARG A 108 15.90 9.75 1.42
CA ARG A 108 16.73 10.79 2.05
C ARG A 108 18.18 10.73 1.59
N LEU A 109 18.75 9.53 1.50
CA LEU A 109 20.12 9.34 1.06
C LEU A 109 20.29 9.82 -0.38
N LYS A 110 19.39 9.42 -1.28
CA LYS A 110 19.37 9.89 -2.67
C LYS A 110 19.28 11.41 -2.77
N PHE A 111 18.39 12.03 -1.99
CA PHE A 111 18.28 13.49 -1.94
C PHE A 111 19.56 14.19 -1.48
N GLN A 112 20.26 13.61 -0.50
CA GLN A 112 21.56 14.13 -0.05
C GLN A 112 22.62 14.00 -1.13
N MET A 113 22.72 12.83 -1.77
CA MET A 113 23.65 12.57 -2.86
C MET A 113 23.44 13.52 -4.04
N ASP A 114 22.18 13.79 -4.41
CA ASP A 114 21.85 14.73 -5.49
C ASP A 114 22.30 16.17 -5.17
N LYS A 115 22.18 16.59 -3.91
CA LYS A 115 22.67 17.90 -3.46
C LYS A 115 24.19 17.99 -3.51
N ASP A 116 24.85 16.94 -3.04
CA ASP A 116 26.30 16.86 -3.01
C ASP A 116 26.87 16.93 -4.43
N LYS A 117 26.25 16.23 -5.39
CA LYS A 117 26.61 16.30 -6.82
C LYS A 117 26.39 17.69 -7.43
N GLN A 118 25.33 18.41 -7.01
CA GLN A 118 25.04 19.76 -7.52
C GLN A 118 25.98 20.82 -6.96
N ALA A 119 26.47 20.63 -5.73
CA ALA A 119 27.35 21.57 -5.08
C ALA A 119 28.79 21.50 -5.62
N ASP A 120 29.19 20.37 -6.24
CA ASP A 120 30.55 20.06 -6.70
C ASP A 120 31.61 20.26 -5.60
N GLN A 121 31.20 20.03 -4.35
CA GLN A 121 32.00 20.32 -3.15
C GLN A 121 32.80 19.11 -2.66
N LEU A 122 32.49 17.90 -3.16
CA LEU A 122 33.05 16.66 -2.64
C LEU A 122 33.93 15.97 -3.69
N PRO A 123 35.06 15.39 -3.28
CA PRO A 123 35.87 14.58 -4.19
C PRO A 123 35.11 13.40 -4.77
N HIS A 124 35.50 12.95 -5.97
CA HIS A 124 34.89 11.82 -6.67
C HIS A 124 34.73 10.56 -5.77
N ASP A 125 35.74 10.24 -4.97
CA ASP A 125 35.74 9.08 -4.07
C ASP A 125 34.59 9.11 -3.05
N TYR A 126 34.21 10.30 -2.57
CA TYR A 126 33.08 10.46 -1.64
C TYR A 126 31.73 10.22 -2.34
N HIS A 127 31.61 10.64 -3.60
CA HIS A 127 30.43 10.34 -4.41
C HIS A 127 30.29 8.84 -4.64
N GLN A 128 31.38 8.16 -5.00
CA GLN A 128 31.40 6.71 -5.20
C GLN A 128 31.09 5.93 -3.90
N ALA A 129 31.62 6.37 -2.76
CA ALA A 129 31.32 5.78 -1.46
C ALA A 129 29.83 5.93 -1.11
N SER A 130 29.24 7.09 -1.39
CA SER A 130 27.82 7.35 -1.14
C SER A 130 26.90 6.50 -2.03
N GLU A 131 27.26 6.32 -3.31
CA GLU A 131 26.56 5.41 -4.22
C GLU A 131 26.64 3.96 -3.75
N SER A 132 27.82 3.50 -3.36
CA SER A 132 28.02 2.15 -2.83
C SER A 132 27.18 1.89 -1.58
N TYR A 133 27.09 2.88 -0.67
CA TYR A 133 26.26 2.79 0.52
C TYR A 133 24.75 2.77 0.17
N HIS A 134 24.33 3.58 -0.80
CA HIS A 134 22.95 3.54 -1.31
C HIS A 134 22.60 2.15 -1.86
N TYR A 135 23.47 1.55 -2.68
CA TYR A 135 23.27 0.19 -3.19
C TYR A 135 23.23 -0.87 -2.09
N ALA A 136 24.03 -0.73 -1.04
CA ALA A 136 24.01 -1.66 0.09
C ALA A 136 22.66 -1.63 0.85
N ILE A 137 22.11 -0.44 1.09
CA ILE A 137 20.78 -0.29 1.73
C ILE A 137 19.68 -0.82 0.81
N TRP A 138 19.78 -0.50 -0.48
CA TRP A 138 18.86 -0.99 -1.50
C TRP A 138 18.81 -2.52 -1.53
N GLY A 139 19.97 -3.19 -1.55
CA GLY A 139 20.06 -4.65 -1.57
C GLY A 139 19.38 -5.28 -0.36
N ARG A 140 19.47 -4.66 0.83
CA ARG A 140 18.74 -5.11 2.03
C ARG A 140 17.24 -4.97 1.87
N MET A 141 16.76 -3.84 1.34
CA MET A 141 15.33 -3.65 1.08
C MET A 141 14.80 -4.66 0.06
N LYS A 142 15.56 -4.90 -1.03
CA LYS A 142 15.23 -5.90 -2.05
C LYS A 142 15.12 -7.30 -1.45
N ALA A 143 16.05 -7.70 -0.58
CA ALA A 143 16.02 -8.99 0.11
C ALA A 143 14.75 -9.16 0.97
N ILE A 144 14.35 -8.12 1.72
CA ILE A 144 13.14 -8.15 2.55
C ILE A 144 11.88 -8.31 1.67
N CYS A 145 11.82 -7.61 0.53
CA CYS A 145 10.70 -7.76 -0.39
C CYS A 145 10.63 -9.18 -1.00
N MET A 146 11.77 -9.72 -1.45
CA MET A 146 11.82 -11.07 -2.02
C MET A 146 11.43 -12.13 -0.98
N GLU A 147 11.89 -12.00 0.26
CA GLU A 147 11.51 -12.91 1.36
C GLU A 147 9.99 -12.90 1.58
N MET A 148 9.36 -11.72 1.63
CA MET A 148 7.91 -11.63 1.79
C MET A 148 7.13 -12.20 0.61
N ILE A 149 7.60 -11.98 -0.63
CA ILE A 149 7.00 -12.55 -1.84
C ILE A 149 7.02 -14.08 -1.77
N GLU A 150 8.16 -14.67 -1.39
CA GLU A 150 8.30 -16.11 -1.24
C GLU A 150 7.36 -16.67 -0.15
N ILE A 151 7.21 -15.95 0.97
CA ILE A 151 6.26 -16.33 2.04
C ILE A 151 4.82 -16.30 1.51
N CYS A 152 4.43 -15.27 0.77
CA CYS A 152 3.10 -15.19 0.16
C CYS A 152 2.84 -16.37 -0.77
N GLU A 153 3.79 -16.72 -1.64
CA GLU A 153 3.63 -17.82 -2.61
C GLU A 153 3.46 -19.17 -1.91
N LYS A 154 4.26 -19.43 -0.87
CA LYS A 154 4.22 -20.69 -0.12
C LYS A 154 2.94 -20.84 0.70
N HIS A 155 2.50 -19.79 1.40
CA HIS A 155 1.36 -19.89 2.31
C HIS A 155 0.01 -19.70 1.63
N SER A 156 -0.05 -19.05 0.47
CA SER A 156 -1.31 -18.85 -0.28
C SER A 156 -2.00 -20.18 -0.62
N ILE A 157 -1.23 -21.24 -0.90
CA ILE A 157 -1.74 -22.55 -1.34
C ILE A 157 -2.61 -23.24 -0.26
N TYR A 158 -2.35 -22.96 1.01
CA TYR A 158 -2.96 -23.67 2.14
C TYR A 158 -4.08 -22.88 2.83
N ASP A 159 -4.45 -21.72 2.29
CA ASP A 159 -5.36 -20.80 2.95
C ASP A 159 -6.77 -20.81 2.35
N SER A 160 -7.73 -20.26 3.10
CA SER A 160 -9.07 -19.98 2.61
C SER A 160 -9.03 -19.01 1.43
N THR A 161 -10.14 -18.90 0.69
CA THR A 161 -10.24 -17.93 -0.42
C THR A 161 -9.92 -16.50 0.02
N GLU A 162 -10.38 -16.10 1.21
CA GLU A 162 -10.03 -14.79 1.81
C GLU A 162 -8.51 -14.67 2.06
N GLY A 163 -7.87 -15.73 2.58
CA GLY A 163 -6.43 -15.78 2.79
C GLY A 163 -5.63 -15.72 1.49
N GLN A 164 -6.09 -16.40 0.44
CA GLN A 164 -5.49 -16.32 -0.91
C GLN A 164 -5.55 -14.90 -1.46
N VAL A 165 -6.70 -14.23 -1.38
CA VAL A 165 -6.84 -12.82 -1.77
C VAL A 165 -5.88 -11.94 -0.97
N PHE A 166 -5.78 -12.17 0.34
CA PHE A 166 -4.86 -11.44 1.21
C PHE A 166 -3.39 -11.61 0.79
N PHE A 167 -2.93 -12.82 0.50
CA PHE A 167 -1.55 -13.07 0.07
C PHE A 167 -1.27 -12.56 -1.34
N LEU A 168 -2.20 -12.70 -2.29
CA LEU A 168 -2.05 -12.15 -3.64
C LEU A 168 -1.91 -10.63 -3.61
N LYS A 169 -2.80 -9.94 -2.87
CA LYS A 169 -2.70 -8.51 -2.64
C LYS A 169 -1.36 -8.12 -2.03
N THR A 170 -0.91 -8.88 -1.03
CA THR A 170 0.35 -8.61 -0.34
C THR A 170 1.54 -8.83 -1.25
N LYS A 171 1.60 -9.92 -2.01
CA LYS A 171 2.63 -10.14 -3.05
C LYS A 171 2.69 -8.95 -4.01
N ALA A 172 1.54 -8.48 -4.48
CA ALA A 172 1.46 -7.33 -5.37
C ALA A 172 2.00 -6.04 -4.72
N ASP A 173 1.72 -5.79 -3.44
CA ASP A 173 2.28 -4.66 -2.69
C ASP A 173 3.81 -4.68 -2.63
N PHE A 174 4.41 -5.85 -2.38
CA PHE A 174 5.86 -5.99 -2.28
C PHE A 174 6.56 -5.93 -3.65
N LEU A 175 5.91 -6.42 -4.71
CA LEU A 175 6.37 -6.19 -6.08
C LEU A 175 6.34 -4.71 -6.44
N ARG A 176 5.28 -3.98 -6.04
CA ARG A 176 5.23 -2.52 -6.22
C ARG A 176 6.38 -1.83 -5.48
N TYR A 177 6.71 -2.24 -4.26
CA TYR A 177 7.86 -1.69 -3.55
C TYR A 177 9.19 -1.96 -4.26
N LEU A 178 9.33 -3.10 -4.96
CA LEU A 178 10.50 -3.37 -5.79
C LEU A 178 10.57 -2.42 -6.99
N CYS A 179 9.46 -2.14 -7.68
CA CYS A 179 9.42 -1.16 -8.77
C CYS A 179 9.89 0.24 -8.32
N GLU A 180 9.59 0.64 -7.09
CA GLU A 180 9.98 1.96 -6.57
C GLU A 180 11.49 2.12 -6.35
N VAL A 181 12.20 1.01 -6.14
CA VAL A 181 13.61 1.05 -5.70
C VAL A 181 14.58 0.46 -6.70
N ASP A 182 14.14 -0.43 -7.58
CA ASP A 182 15.01 -1.03 -8.58
C ASP A 182 15.55 0.03 -9.56
N THR A 183 16.71 -0.23 -10.12
CA THR A 183 17.39 0.66 -11.07
C THR A 183 17.42 0.08 -12.47
N ASP A 184 17.17 -1.23 -12.58
CA ASP A 184 17.10 -1.95 -13.84
C ASP A 184 15.69 -1.85 -14.44
N GLU A 185 15.60 -1.23 -15.61
CA GLU A 185 14.33 -0.98 -16.30
C GLU A 185 13.59 -2.28 -16.62
N GLU A 186 14.30 -3.32 -17.09
CA GLU A 186 13.68 -4.62 -17.42
C GLU A 186 13.05 -5.25 -16.16
N GLN A 187 13.77 -5.19 -15.04
CA GLN A 187 13.29 -5.73 -13.78
C GLN A 187 12.10 -4.94 -13.21
N ILE A 188 12.07 -3.61 -13.41
CA ILE A 188 10.93 -2.76 -13.04
C ILE A 188 9.69 -3.17 -13.85
N HIS A 189 9.81 -3.29 -15.17
CA HIS A 189 8.69 -3.70 -16.03
C HIS A 189 8.17 -5.09 -15.68
N LYS A 190 9.07 -6.05 -15.46
CA LYS A 190 8.70 -7.40 -15.01
C LYS A 190 7.95 -7.38 -13.68
N ASN A 191 8.45 -6.65 -12.69
CA ASN A 191 7.80 -6.54 -11.38
C ASN A 191 6.45 -5.83 -11.46
N ALA A 192 6.31 -4.81 -12.31
CA ALA A 192 5.06 -4.09 -12.52
C ALA A 192 3.99 -5.00 -13.16
N ARG A 193 4.36 -5.77 -14.19
CA ARG A 193 3.46 -6.76 -14.82
C ARG A 193 3.00 -7.84 -13.84
N GLU A 194 3.93 -8.40 -13.07
CA GLU A 194 3.57 -9.39 -12.04
C GLU A 194 2.70 -8.77 -10.92
N SER A 195 2.98 -7.51 -10.55
CA SER A 195 2.20 -6.79 -9.53
C SER A 195 0.75 -6.59 -9.98
N VAL A 196 0.53 -6.09 -11.19
CA VAL A 196 -0.83 -5.89 -11.73
C VAL A 196 -1.55 -7.22 -11.92
N TYR A 197 -0.87 -8.26 -12.41
CA TYR A 197 -1.42 -9.61 -12.51
C TYR A 197 -1.95 -10.10 -11.15
N CYS A 198 -1.14 -9.97 -10.10
CA CYS A 198 -1.52 -10.38 -8.75
C CYS A 198 -2.72 -9.58 -8.22
N TYR A 199 -2.78 -8.26 -8.46
CA TYR A 199 -3.92 -7.44 -8.03
C TYR A 199 -5.20 -7.78 -8.79
N VAL A 200 -5.13 -7.98 -10.11
CA VAL A 200 -6.29 -8.32 -10.93
C VAL A 200 -6.83 -9.69 -10.53
N LYS A 201 -5.95 -10.68 -10.32
CA LYS A 201 -6.33 -11.99 -9.81
C LYS A 201 -6.95 -11.92 -8.42
N ALA A 202 -6.35 -11.15 -7.51
CA ALA A 202 -6.91 -10.92 -6.17
C ALA A 202 -8.28 -10.26 -6.23
N LYS A 203 -8.48 -9.31 -7.16
CA LYS A 203 -9.75 -8.62 -7.37
C LYS A 203 -10.82 -9.58 -7.87
N ALA A 204 -10.51 -10.41 -8.87
CA ALA A 204 -11.43 -11.39 -9.41
C ALA A 204 -11.91 -12.38 -8.32
N LEU A 205 -10.98 -13.00 -7.60
CA LEU A 205 -11.31 -13.90 -6.47
C LEU A 205 -12.13 -13.17 -5.39
N ALA A 206 -11.76 -11.93 -5.05
CA ALA A 206 -12.51 -11.16 -4.06
C ALA A 206 -13.92 -10.81 -4.54
N GLU A 207 -14.12 -10.58 -5.84
CA GLU A 207 -15.43 -10.23 -6.40
C GLU A 207 -16.38 -11.43 -6.44
N GLU A 208 -15.84 -12.63 -6.63
CA GLU A 208 -16.57 -13.89 -6.60
C GLU A 208 -17.04 -14.26 -5.18
N GLU A 209 -16.17 -14.08 -4.18
CA GLU A 209 -16.34 -14.74 -2.88
C GLU A 209 -16.62 -13.77 -1.73
N LEU A 210 -16.26 -12.48 -1.89
CA LEU A 210 -16.38 -11.49 -0.83
C LEU A 210 -17.37 -10.39 -1.21
N ARG A 211 -18.18 -9.97 -0.24
CA ARG A 211 -19.14 -8.87 -0.43
C ARG A 211 -18.42 -7.55 -0.71
N PRO A 212 -19.05 -6.61 -1.44
CA PRO A 212 -18.46 -5.31 -1.74
C PRO A 212 -17.98 -4.52 -0.51
N SER A 213 -18.67 -4.66 0.63
CA SER A 213 -18.30 -3.99 1.88
C SER A 213 -17.19 -4.71 2.67
N HIS A 214 -16.71 -5.87 2.22
CA HIS A 214 -15.71 -6.67 2.92
C HIS A 214 -14.33 -5.98 2.94
N PRO A 215 -13.63 -5.90 4.10
CA PRO A 215 -12.35 -5.18 4.22
C PRO A 215 -11.27 -5.66 3.26
N VAL A 216 -11.15 -6.98 3.06
CA VAL A 216 -10.13 -7.56 2.16
C VAL A 216 -10.37 -7.14 0.71
N ARG A 217 -11.61 -7.23 0.21
CA ARG A 217 -11.99 -6.78 -1.15
C ARG A 217 -11.73 -5.28 -1.34
N LEU A 218 -12.13 -4.46 -0.37
CA LEU A 218 -11.85 -3.02 -0.42
C LEU A 218 -10.35 -2.72 -0.34
N GLY A 219 -9.59 -3.50 0.43
CA GLY A 219 -8.14 -3.41 0.51
C GLY A 219 -7.45 -3.69 -0.83
N VAL A 220 -7.93 -4.69 -1.58
CA VAL A 220 -7.44 -4.97 -2.95
C VAL A 220 -7.69 -3.77 -3.86
N ALA A 221 -8.93 -3.26 -3.92
CA ALA A 221 -9.25 -2.12 -4.78
C ALA A 221 -8.48 -0.84 -4.41
N THR A 222 -8.25 -0.62 -3.11
CA THR A 222 -7.47 0.51 -2.62
C THR A 222 -6.02 0.43 -3.10
N ASN A 223 -5.40 -0.75 -3.04
CA ASN A 223 -4.00 -0.89 -3.43
C ASN A 223 -3.83 -0.99 -4.95
N LEU A 224 -4.79 -1.58 -5.67
CA LEU A 224 -4.83 -1.57 -7.14
C LEU A 224 -5.00 -0.15 -7.68
N SER A 225 -5.93 0.65 -7.15
CA SER A 225 -6.07 2.06 -7.57
C SER A 225 -4.79 2.85 -7.30
N LYS A 226 -4.11 2.57 -6.19
CA LYS A 226 -2.81 3.18 -5.87
C LYS A 226 -1.70 2.72 -6.81
N PHE A 227 -1.72 1.47 -7.27
CA PHE A 227 -0.78 0.96 -8.28
C PHE A 227 -0.94 1.72 -9.60
N TRP A 228 -2.17 1.85 -10.11
CA TRP A 228 -2.45 2.65 -11.31
C TRP A 228 -1.94 4.08 -11.17
N PHE A 229 -2.17 4.69 -10.00
CA PHE A 229 -1.73 6.06 -9.74
C PHE A 229 -0.20 6.21 -9.59
N GLU A 230 0.46 5.34 -8.82
CA GLU A 230 1.87 5.53 -8.44
C GLU A 230 2.88 4.85 -9.38
N VAL A 231 2.48 3.78 -10.06
CA VAL A 231 3.39 2.96 -10.89
C VAL A 231 3.14 3.18 -12.36
N VAL A 232 1.88 3.17 -12.79
CA VAL A 232 1.49 3.28 -14.21
C VAL A 232 1.28 4.75 -14.63
N ASP A 233 1.10 5.66 -13.66
CA ASP A 233 0.76 7.07 -13.88
C ASP A 233 -0.61 7.27 -14.59
N ASP A 234 -1.50 6.26 -14.53
CA ASP A 234 -2.86 6.34 -15.07
C ASP A 234 -3.85 6.81 -13.98
N PHE A 235 -4.02 8.13 -13.91
CA PHE A 235 -4.94 8.79 -13.00
C PHE A 235 -6.41 8.43 -13.24
N HIS A 236 -6.77 8.16 -14.50
CA HIS A 236 -8.15 7.92 -14.90
C HIS A 236 -8.58 6.54 -14.40
N GLN A 237 -7.80 5.50 -14.71
CA GLN A 237 -8.03 4.15 -14.22
C GLN A 237 -7.95 4.06 -12.70
N ALA A 238 -6.98 4.72 -12.07
CA ALA A 238 -6.89 4.81 -10.61
C ALA A 238 -8.19 5.34 -9.99
N SER A 239 -8.74 6.42 -10.56
CA SER A 239 -9.98 7.04 -10.09
C SER A 239 -11.19 6.15 -10.32
N ILE A 240 -11.29 5.48 -11.48
CA ILE A 240 -12.38 4.55 -11.78
C ILE A 240 -12.39 3.39 -10.79
N VAL A 241 -11.26 2.73 -10.57
CA VAL A 241 -11.14 1.58 -9.65
C VAL A 241 -11.54 2.00 -8.23
N ALA A 242 -11.00 3.13 -7.74
CA ALA A 242 -11.31 3.62 -6.41
C ALA A 242 -12.79 4.02 -6.26
N PHE A 243 -13.36 4.69 -7.27
CA PHE A 243 -14.73 5.17 -7.25
C PHE A 243 -15.75 4.02 -7.31
N ASN A 244 -15.52 3.02 -8.18
CA ASN A 244 -16.40 1.86 -8.28
C ASN A 244 -16.43 1.07 -6.97
N ALA A 245 -15.26 0.77 -6.40
CA ALA A 245 -15.18 0.08 -5.11
C ALA A 245 -15.88 0.86 -3.99
N PHE A 246 -15.71 2.20 -3.95
CA PHE A 246 -16.39 3.05 -2.99
C PHE A 246 -17.91 3.01 -3.17
N LYS A 247 -18.39 3.14 -4.41
CA LYS A 247 -19.83 3.15 -4.74
C LYS A 247 -20.49 1.82 -4.38
N GLU A 248 -19.87 0.69 -4.74
CA GLU A 248 -20.40 -0.65 -4.46
C GLU A 248 -20.45 -0.93 -2.95
N ALA A 249 -19.38 -0.60 -2.22
CA ALA A 249 -19.34 -0.79 -0.77
C ALA A 249 -20.36 0.10 -0.02
N VAL A 250 -20.61 1.32 -0.51
CA VAL A 250 -21.67 2.19 0.06
C VAL A 250 -23.06 1.64 -0.23
N ALA A 251 -23.28 1.04 -1.40
CA ALA A 251 -24.56 0.40 -1.72
C ALA A 251 -24.82 -0.85 -0.86
N ASP A 252 -23.76 -1.61 -0.54
CA ASP A 252 -23.82 -2.80 0.30
C ASP A 252 -23.75 -2.50 1.82
N PHE A 253 -23.69 -1.22 2.21
CA PHE A 253 -23.41 -0.82 3.59
C PHE A 253 -24.46 -1.32 4.61
N SER A 254 -25.71 -1.52 4.19
CA SER A 254 -26.76 -2.08 5.05
C SER A 254 -26.49 -3.53 5.47
N ASN A 255 -25.65 -4.24 4.72
CA ASN A 255 -25.26 -5.62 5.00
C ASN A 255 -23.88 -5.72 5.67
N LEU A 256 -23.32 -4.59 6.11
CA LEU A 256 -21.99 -4.55 6.71
C LEU A 256 -21.96 -5.36 7.99
N GLU A 257 -21.10 -6.37 8.01
CA GLU A 257 -20.91 -7.21 9.18
C GLU A 257 -20.20 -6.45 10.30
N PHE A 258 -20.71 -6.62 11.52
CA PHE A 258 -20.27 -5.87 12.69
C PHE A 258 -18.75 -5.95 12.92
N HIS A 259 -18.18 -7.16 12.84
CA HIS A 259 -16.77 -7.40 13.12
C HIS A 259 -15.84 -6.81 12.05
N HIS A 260 -16.35 -6.50 10.86
CA HIS A 260 -15.62 -5.85 9.78
C HIS A 260 -15.76 -4.32 9.76
N ALA A 261 -16.77 -3.77 10.44
CA ALA A 261 -17.20 -2.40 10.27
C ALA A 261 -16.10 -1.35 10.45
N VAL A 262 -15.27 -1.48 11.50
CA VAL A 262 -14.18 -0.54 11.78
C VAL A 262 -13.15 -0.52 10.65
N ASN A 263 -12.77 -1.70 10.15
CA ASN A 263 -11.79 -1.84 9.08
C ASN A 263 -12.35 -1.31 7.75
N THR A 264 -13.59 -1.69 7.41
CA THR A 264 -14.29 -1.20 6.22
C THR A 264 -14.38 0.33 6.21
N LEU A 265 -14.82 0.94 7.32
CA LEU A 265 -14.92 2.39 7.45
C LEU A 265 -13.56 3.10 7.30
N HIS A 266 -12.52 2.52 7.88
CA HIS A 266 -11.16 3.05 7.73
C HIS A 266 -10.73 3.05 6.26
N ILE A 267 -10.97 1.96 5.53
CA ILE A 267 -10.59 1.82 4.12
C ILE A 267 -11.42 2.75 3.23
N LEU A 268 -12.73 2.87 3.45
CA LEU A 268 -13.59 3.81 2.73
C LEU A 268 -13.13 5.26 2.88
N LYS A 269 -12.65 5.63 4.08
CA LYS A 269 -12.04 6.94 4.31
C LYS A 269 -10.77 7.15 3.48
N ILE A 270 -9.92 6.12 3.33
CA ILE A 270 -8.73 6.18 2.48
C ILE A 270 -9.14 6.35 1.02
N LEU A 271 -10.03 5.51 0.50
CA LEU A 271 -10.54 5.60 -0.88
C LEU A 271 -11.12 6.98 -1.18
N ARG A 272 -11.96 7.52 -0.29
CA ARG A 272 -12.49 8.88 -0.42
C ARG A 272 -11.39 9.92 -0.54
N ASN A 273 -10.37 9.84 0.31
CA ASN A 273 -9.28 10.82 0.30
C ASN A 273 -8.45 10.72 -1.00
N ASN A 274 -8.22 9.49 -1.49
CA ASN A 274 -7.53 9.26 -2.76
C ASN A 274 -8.33 9.84 -3.93
N ILE A 275 -9.62 9.53 -4.04
CA ILE A 275 -10.51 10.08 -5.08
C ILE A 275 -10.48 11.62 -5.05
N LEU A 276 -10.60 12.22 -3.86
CA LEU A 276 -10.55 13.68 -3.73
C LEU A 276 -9.19 14.25 -4.12
N LEU A 277 -8.09 13.54 -3.87
CA LEU A 277 -6.75 13.99 -4.25
C LEU A 277 -6.57 13.94 -5.77
N TRP A 278 -7.08 12.90 -6.42
CA TRP A 278 -6.86 12.62 -7.85
C TRP A 278 -7.82 13.36 -8.77
N THR A 279 -9.00 13.74 -8.28
CA THR A 279 -10.01 14.49 -9.05
C THR A 279 -9.87 16.02 -8.95
N ARG A 280 -8.88 16.51 -8.20
CA ARG A 280 -8.60 17.95 -8.07
C ARG A 280 -7.51 18.37 -9.07
N ASP A 281 -7.71 19.52 -9.70
CA ASP A 281 -6.70 20.13 -10.56
C ASP A 281 -5.43 20.41 -9.72
N PRO A 282 -4.22 19.98 -10.15
CA PRO A 282 -2.97 20.24 -9.47
C PRO A 282 -2.75 21.71 -9.10
N LEU A 283 -3.30 22.64 -9.90
CA LEU A 283 -3.23 24.09 -9.66
C LEU A 283 -4.10 24.54 -8.48
N GLU A 284 -5.29 23.96 -8.31
CA GLU A 284 -6.19 24.25 -7.17
C GLU A 284 -5.59 23.72 -5.85
N LEU A 285 -4.98 22.53 -5.87
CA LEU A 285 -4.29 21.94 -4.72
C LEU A 285 -3.09 22.80 -4.25
N ALA A 286 -2.36 23.41 -5.19
CA ALA A 286 -1.25 24.31 -4.87
C ALA A 286 -1.73 25.62 -4.23
N GLN A 287 -2.88 26.15 -4.66
CA GLN A 287 -3.49 27.36 -4.13
C GLN A 287 -4.12 27.14 -2.75
N GLU A 288 -4.87 26.05 -2.55
CA GLU A 288 -5.43 25.67 -1.25
C GLU A 288 -4.32 25.40 -0.23
N ASN A 289 -3.28 24.64 -0.59
CA ASN A 289 -2.13 24.43 0.30
C ASN A 289 -1.42 25.75 0.67
N SER A 290 -1.42 26.74 -0.23
CA SER A 290 -0.86 28.07 0.02
C SER A 290 -1.75 28.90 0.95
N GLN A 291 -3.07 28.82 0.79
CA GLN A 291 -4.05 29.49 1.67
C GLN A 291 -4.15 28.82 3.04
N GLU A 292 -4.10 27.49 3.10
CA GLU A 292 -4.10 26.72 4.34
C GLU A 292 -2.77 26.87 5.09
N ARG A 293 -1.64 27.05 4.39
CA ARG A 293 -0.37 27.50 4.99
C ARG A 293 -0.47 28.92 5.56
N LYS A 294 -1.20 29.83 4.91
CA LYS A 294 -1.46 31.19 5.44
C LYS A 294 -2.38 31.15 6.68
N LYS A 295 -3.41 30.31 6.68
CA LYS A 295 -4.30 30.07 7.84
C LYS A 295 -3.58 29.37 8.99
N LYS A 296 -2.77 28.33 8.73
CA LYS A 296 -1.94 27.65 9.74
C LYS A 296 -0.81 28.54 10.27
N LYS A 297 -0.23 29.44 9.47
CA LYS A 297 0.71 30.48 9.96
C LYS A 297 0.05 31.50 10.87
N ARG A 298 -1.22 31.87 10.61
CA ARG A 298 -2.03 32.72 11.51
C ARG A 298 -2.42 31.99 12.81
N ALA A 299 -2.72 30.68 12.74
CA ALA A 299 -3.08 29.87 13.91
C ALA A 299 -1.87 29.38 14.73
N SER A 300 -0.66 29.31 14.15
CA SER A 300 0.57 28.88 14.85
C SER A 300 1.33 30.03 15.53
N ALA A 301 0.73 31.22 15.64
CA ALA A 301 1.31 32.33 16.39
C ALA A 301 1.18 32.13 17.92
N THR A 302 0.55 31.05 18.39
CA THR A 302 0.24 30.81 19.81
C THR A 302 0.63 29.43 20.36
N ALA A 303 1.49 28.61 19.71
CA ALA A 303 1.99 27.37 20.33
C ALA A 303 3.36 26.90 19.76
N PRO A 304 4.21 26.19 20.56
CA PRO A 304 5.62 26.01 20.24
C PRO A 304 5.90 24.93 19.17
N LYS A 305 6.87 25.24 18.31
CA LYS A 305 7.25 24.54 17.08
C LYS A 305 8.24 23.39 17.33
N LYS A 306 7.79 22.12 17.36
CA LYS A 306 8.71 20.97 17.15
C LYS A 306 8.17 19.81 16.28
N LYS A 307 6.85 19.64 16.06
CA LYS A 307 6.29 18.49 15.30
C LYS A 307 5.96 18.72 13.81
N GLN A 308 5.96 19.96 13.30
CA GLN A 308 5.51 20.25 11.91
C GLN A 308 6.61 20.14 10.83
N MET A 309 7.87 19.92 11.20
CA MET A 309 8.98 19.91 10.24
C MET A 309 9.20 18.54 9.58
N GLN A 310 8.84 17.43 10.24
CA GLN A 310 9.04 16.09 9.70
C GLN A 310 8.01 15.66 8.63
N THR A 311 6.76 16.12 8.72
CA THR A 311 5.68 15.77 7.77
C THR A 311 5.75 16.55 6.46
N LYS A 312 6.25 17.79 6.49
CA LYS A 312 6.41 18.64 5.29
C LYS A 312 7.60 18.23 4.42
N THR A 313 8.60 17.59 5.00
CA THR A 313 9.79 17.12 4.27
C THR A 313 9.49 15.81 3.53
N LYS A 314 8.80 14.85 4.16
CA LYS A 314 8.38 13.58 3.53
C LYS A 314 7.50 13.75 2.28
N LEU A 315 6.55 14.69 2.31
CA LEU A 315 5.69 14.97 1.13
C LEU A 315 6.45 15.64 -0.03
N LYS A 316 7.45 16.48 0.29
CA LYS A 316 8.24 17.21 -0.72
C LYS A 316 9.35 16.36 -1.33
N GLU A 317 9.96 15.46 -0.56
CA GLU A 317 10.98 14.53 -1.04
C GLU A 317 10.37 13.48 -1.98
N SER A 318 9.20 12.95 -1.64
CA SER A 318 8.43 12.06 -2.52
C SER A 318 8.11 12.77 -3.86
N SER A 319 7.62 14.01 -3.80
CA SER A 319 7.30 14.82 -4.99
C SER A 319 8.49 15.10 -5.93
N LYS A 320 9.72 15.24 -5.43
CA LYS A 320 10.92 15.42 -6.27
C LYS A 320 11.40 14.11 -6.91
N PHE A 321 11.28 12.99 -6.18
CA PHE A 321 11.57 11.66 -6.72
C PHE A 321 10.63 11.33 -7.90
N PHE A 322 9.34 11.64 -7.76
CA PHE A 322 8.34 11.48 -8.82
C PHE A 322 8.56 12.41 -10.02
N GLN A 323 9.05 13.64 -9.82
CA GLN A 323 9.44 14.52 -10.93
C GLN A 323 10.65 13.99 -11.73
N LEU A 324 11.54 13.23 -11.09
CA LEU A 324 12.70 12.63 -11.73
C LEU A 324 12.33 11.36 -12.52
N ALA A 325 11.41 10.56 -11.99
CA ALA A 325 10.83 9.41 -12.69
C ALA A 325 10.05 9.86 -13.93
N ARG A 326 9.22 10.90 -13.80
CA ARG A 326 8.48 11.54 -14.89
C ARG A 326 9.39 12.05 -16.02
N LYS A 327 10.48 12.74 -15.69
CA LYS A 327 11.46 13.19 -16.70
C LYS A 327 12.22 12.06 -17.38
N ARG A 328 12.24 10.85 -16.79
CA ARG A 328 12.90 9.67 -17.35
C ARG A 328 11.98 8.95 -18.33
N ILE A 329 10.70 8.81 -17.96
CA ILE A 329 9.64 8.25 -18.79
C ILE A 329 9.34 9.18 -19.98
N GLU A 330 9.20 10.50 -19.77
CA GLU A 330 9.03 11.48 -20.86
C GLU A 330 10.21 11.46 -21.86
N ARG A 331 11.43 11.10 -21.42
CA ARG A 331 12.61 10.92 -22.30
C ARG A 331 12.62 9.58 -23.01
N GLN A 332 12.02 8.55 -22.43
CA GLN A 332 11.83 7.24 -23.08
C GLN A 332 10.71 7.31 -24.12
N GLU A 333 9.59 7.97 -23.82
CA GLU A 333 8.52 8.25 -24.78
C GLU A 333 9.01 9.10 -25.96
N LEU A 334 9.89 10.08 -25.72
CA LEU A 334 10.49 10.87 -26.80
C LEU A 334 11.40 10.00 -27.68
N ARG A 335 12.17 9.07 -27.08
CA ARG A 335 13.04 8.12 -27.80
C ARG A 335 12.26 7.03 -28.53
N ALA A 336 11.14 6.57 -27.97
CA ALA A 336 10.21 5.64 -28.58
C ALA A 336 9.49 6.28 -29.79
N LYS A 337 9.13 7.57 -29.67
CA LYS A 337 8.61 8.37 -30.80
C LYS A 337 9.65 8.61 -31.89
N GLU A 338 10.93 8.73 -31.53
CA GLU A 338 12.04 8.84 -32.50
C GLU A 338 12.41 7.50 -33.18
N GLN A 339 12.05 6.35 -32.59
CA GLN A 339 12.35 5.02 -33.13
C GLN A 339 11.19 4.32 -33.86
N GLY A 340 10.06 5.00 -34.05
CA GLY A 340 9.00 4.53 -34.94
C GLY A 340 8.18 3.36 -34.39
N GLY A 341 7.19 3.71 -33.55
CA GLY A 341 5.85 3.09 -33.55
C GLY A 341 5.71 1.65 -33.06
N ALA A 342 5.38 1.51 -31.77
CA ALA A 342 4.38 0.55 -31.31
C ALA A 342 3.57 1.25 -30.22
N ASP A 343 2.24 1.21 -30.33
CA ASP A 343 1.30 1.80 -29.36
C ASP A 343 1.43 1.06 -28.01
N GLU A 344 1.89 1.76 -26.96
CA GLU A 344 2.10 1.20 -25.61
C GLU A 344 0.84 1.23 -24.72
N ASP A 345 -0.24 1.89 -25.15
CA ASP A 345 -1.54 1.88 -24.43
C ASP A 345 -2.21 0.49 -24.49
N ASP A 346 -1.90 -0.33 -25.51
CA ASP A 346 -2.43 -1.71 -25.66
C ASP A 346 -1.76 -2.73 -24.71
N GLU A 347 -0.55 -2.48 -24.19
CA GLU A 347 0.22 -3.51 -23.47
C GLU A 347 -0.36 -3.84 -22.09
N TRP A 348 -0.99 -2.87 -21.42
CA TRP A 348 -1.64 -3.07 -20.11
C TRP A 348 -3.06 -3.60 -20.24
N GLU A 349 -3.79 -3.20 -21.29
CA GLU A 349 -5.09 -3.79 -21.62
C GLU A 349 -4.93 -5.26 -22.05
N ASP A 350 -3.87 -5.59 -22.79
CA ASP A 350 -3.54 -6.97 -23.16
C ASP A 350 -3.21 -7.84 -21.95
N VAL A 351 -2.48 -7.34 -20.93
CA VAL A 351 -2.25 -8.10 -19.68
C VAL A 351 -3.56 -8.34 -18.94
N VAL A 352 -4.45 -7.34 -18.88
CA VAL A 352 -5.78 -7.46 -18.26
C VAL A 352 -6.67 -8.44 -19.03
N GLU A 353 -6.65 -8.42 -20.36
CA GLU A 353 -7.39 -9.32 -21.24
C GLU A 353 -6.80 -10.74 -21.29
N GLU A 354 -5.48 -10.89 -21.21
CA GLU A 354 -4.80 -12.18 -21.17
C GLU A 354 -5.08 -12.91 -19.84
N VAL A 355 -5.20 -12.17 -18.73
CA VAL A 355 -5.67 -12.71 -17.45
C VAL A 355 -7.12 -13.20 -17.55
N LYS A 356 -8.02 -12.41 -18.16
CA LYS A 356 -9.41 -12.83 -18.39
C LYS A 356 -9.51 -14.07 -19.29
N LYS A 357 -8.62 -14.21 -20.29
CA LYS A 357 -8.60 -15.33 -21.25
C LYS A 357 -8.00 -16.62 -20.68
N LYS A 358 -7.03 -16.53 -19.76
CA LYS A 358 -6.36 -17.70 -19.17
C LYS A 358 -7.19 -18.42 -18.10
N ASP A 359 -8.15 -17.74 -17.45
CA ASP A 359 -9.01 -18.32 -16.40
C ASP A 359 -10.41 -18.77 -16.91
N LEU A 360 -10.68 -18.69 -18.23
CA LEU A 360 -11.90 -19.20 -18.88
C LEU A 360 -11.71 -20.59 -19.56
N ARG A 361 -10.63 -21.30 -19.25
CA ARG A 361 -10.37 -22.70 -19.64
C ARG A 361 -10.01 -23.50 -18.41
#